data_AF-A0A7C3AMU5-F1
#
_entry.id   AF-A0A7C3AMU5-F1
#
_cell.length_a   1.000
_cell.length_b   1.000
_cell.length_c   1.000
_cell.angle_alpha   90.00
_cell.angle_beta   90.00
_cell.angle_gamma   90.00
#
_symmetry.space_group_name_H-M   'P 1'
#
loop_
_entity.id
_entity.type
_entity.pdbx_description
1 polymer ?
#
loop_
_entity_poly.entity_id
_entity_poly.type
_entity_poly.pdbx_seq_one_letter_code
_entity_poly.pdbx_strand_id
1 'polypeptide(L)' 'MKPKRIEECGCCEIGISPTPEKIQNRPGLSAISYRIGTYPSFKQAMIEAIGKSPELAAWTARVSDDYGI' A
#
# COMPACT_ATOMS: atom_id res chain seq x y z
N MET A 1 -12.18 16.36 25.90
CA MET A 1 -11.98 16.44 24.44
C MET A 1 -10.48 16.38 24.17
N LYS A 2 -9.93 15.26 23.65
CA LYS A 2 -8.50 15.19 23.33
C LYS A 2 -8.24 15.91 21.98
N PRO A 3 -7.15 16.68 21.84
CA PRO A 3 -6.90 17.45 20.63
C PRO A 3 -6.62 16.51 19.44
N LYS A 4 -7.23 16.82 18.30
CA LYS A 4 -7.01 16.13 17.03
C LYS A 4 -5.63 16.57 16.52
N ARG A 5 -4.65 15.69 16.61
CA ARG A 5 -3.31 15.89 16.04
C ARG A 5 -3.47 16.01 14.52
N ILE A 6 -3.01 17.14 13.96
CA ILE A 6 -2.94 17.33 12.51
C ILE A 6 -1.59 16.73 12.10
N GLU A 7 -1.61 15.53 11.51
CA GLU A 7 -0.43 14.82 11.02
C GLU A 7 0.00 15.43 9.67
N GLU A 8 0.85 16.47 9.70
CA GLU A 8 1.30 17.19 8.49
C GLU A 8 2.16 16.34 7.53
N CYS A 9 2.61 15.14 7.94
CA CYS A 9 3.37 14.21 7.10
C CYS A 9 2.53 13.51 6.03
N GLY A 10 1.19 13.45 6.17
CA GLY A 10 0.33 12.57 5.36
C GLY A 10 0.56 11.07 5.57
N CYS A 11 1.53 10.69 6.41
CA CYS A 11 1.94 9.32 6.70
C CYS A 11 0.88 8.50 7.47
N CYS A 12 -0.19 9.14 7.92
CA CYS A 12 -1.36 8.51 8.55
C CYS A 12 -2.64 8.65 7.70
N GLU A 13 -2.56 8.98 6.41
CA GLU A 13 -3.71 8.90 5.51
C GLU A 13 -4.11 7.43 5.31
N ILE A 14 -4.99 6.96 6.18
CA ILE A 14 -5.55 5.60 6.14
C ILE A 14 -6.40 5.47 4.88
N GLY A 15 -6.06 4.50 4.03
CA GLY A 15 -6.95 4.02 2.95
C GLY A 15 -6.47 4.28 1.53
N ILE A 16 -5.35 4.98 1.32
CA ILE A 16 -4.74 5.12 0.00
C ILE A 16 -3.68 4.04 -0.17
N SER A 17 -3.94 3.08 -1.07
CA SER A 17 -2.95 2.09 -1.45
C SER A 17 -1.74 2.80 -2.07
N PRO A 18 -0.50 2.45 -1.71
CA PRO A 18 0.71 3.07 -2.28
C PRO A 18 0.91 2.73 -3.76
N THR A 19 0.08 1.84 -4.32
CA THR A 19 0.07 1.48 -5.74
C THR A 19 -1.37 1.45 -6.29
N PRO A 20 -1.57 1.70 -7.60
CA PRO A 20 -0.57 2.12 -8.58
C PRO A 20 -0.07 3.55 -8.36
N GLU A 21 1.18 3.81 -8.73
CA GLU A 21 1.78 5.16 -8.67
C GLU A 21 1.21 6.07 -9.77
N LYS A 22 1.25 7.38 -9.52
CA LYS A 22 0.84 8.38 -10.50
C LYS A 22 1.67 8.25 -11.79
N ILE A 23 0.98 8.12 -12.91
CA ILE A 23 1.64 8.02 -14.22
C ILE A 23 2.16 9.39 -14.64
N GLN A 24 3.48 9.48 -14.83
CA GLN A 24 4.13 10.59 -15.52
C GLN A 24 4.80 10.05 -16.78
N ASN A 25 4.29 10.44 -17.96
CA ASN A 25 4.86 10.09 -19.26
C ASN A 25 5.84 11.18 -19.70
N ARG A 26 7.10 10.82 -19.94
CA ARG A 26 8.12 11.75 -20.42
C ARG A 26 7.87 12.10 -21.89
N PRO A 27 7.97 13.39 -22.29
CA PRO A 27 7.85 13.77 -23.70
C PRO A 27 8.86 13.02 -24.58
N GLY A 28 8.43 12.62 -25.79
CA GLY A 28 9.29 11.95 -26.78
C GLY A 28 9.53 10.45 -26.55
N LEU A 29 8.92 9.83 -25.53
CA LEU A 29 8.94 8.38 -25.33
C LEU A 29 7.53 7.80 -25.50
N SER A 30 7.45 6.48 -25.74
CA SER A 30 6.18 5.75 -25.70
C SER A 30 5.51 5.90 -24.32
N ALA A 31 4.21 6.17 -24.32
CA ALA A 31 3.43 6.30 -23.10
C ALA A 31 3.06 4.94 -22.51
N ILE A 32 3.03 4.86 -21.18
CA ILE A 32 2.45 3.73 -20.45
C ILE A 32 1.11 4.13 -19.85
N SER A 33 0.17 3.18 -19.83
CA SER A 33 -1.16 3.35 -19.23
C SER A 33 -1.25 2.82 -17.80
N TYR A 34 -0.20 2.16 -17.30
CA TYR A 34 -0.15 1.60 -15.97
C TYR A 34 1.25 1.69 -15.36
N ARG A 35 1.33 2.10 -14.10
CA ARG A 35 2.57 2.18 -13.34
C ARG A 35 2.35 1.56 -11.96
N ILE A 36 2.76 0.30 -11.82
CA ILE A 36 2.60 -0.42 -10.56
C ILE A 36 3.38 0.24 -9.41
N GLY A 37 4.54 0.84 -9.72
CA GLY A 37 5.44 1.46 -8.75
C GLY A 37 6.69 0.61 -8.49
N THR A 38 7.25 0.72 -7.28
CA THR A 38 8.42 -0.04 -6.85
C THR A 38 8.05 -1.37 -6.17
N TYR A 39 9.01 -2.29 -6.03
CA TYR A 39 8.78 -3.54 -5.30
C TYR A 39 8.29 -3.32 -3.85
N PRO A 40 8.91 -2.43 -3.03
CA PRO A 40 8.43 -2.18 -1.68
C PRO A 40 7.00 -1.65 -1.63
N SER A 41 6.65 -0.67 -2.47
CA SER A 41 5.29 -0.10 -2.49
C SER A 41 4.26 -1.13 -2.94
N PHE A 42 4.59 -1.93 -3.96
CA PHE A 42 3.70 -3.01 -4.41
C PHE A 42 3.50 -4.10 -3.34
N LYS A 43 4.58 -4.55 -2.67
CA LYS A 43 4.49 -5.53 -1.58
C LYS A 43 3.60 -5.03 -0.45
N GLN A 44 3.75 -3.76 -0.07
CA GLN A 44 2.90 -3.15 0.96
C GLN A 44 1.43 -3.13 0.54
N ALA A 45 1.11 -2.65 -0.67
CA ALA A 45 -0.27 -2.64 -1.18
C ALA A 45 -0.90 -4.03 -1.22
N MET A 46 -0.11 -5.05 -1.60
CA MET A 46 -0.56 -6.44 -1.62
C MET A 46 -0.89 -6.95 -0.21
N ILE A 47 -0.04 -6.70 0.78
CA ILE A 47 -0.28 -7.09 2.17
C ILE A 47 -1.52 -6.36 2.72
N GLU A 48 -1.67 -5.07 2.45
CA GLU A 48 -2.85 -4.28 2.84
C GLU A 48 -4.13 -4.82 2.20
N ALA A 49 -4.07 -5.27 0.94
CA ALA A 49 -5.20 -5.90 0.25
C ALA A 49 -5.55 -7.26 0.85
N ILE A 50 -4.55 -8.10 1.13
CA ILE A 50 -4.71 -9.39 1.82
C ILE A 50 -5.34 -9.17 3.20
N GLY A 51 -4.95 -8.15 3.96
CA GLY A 51 -5.53 -7.84 5.27
C GLY A 51 -7.02 -7.46 5.25
N LYS A 52 -7.60 -7.16 4.08
CA LYS A 52 -9.05 -6.90 3.92
C LYS A 52 -9.86 -8.16 3.66
N SER A 53 -9.21 -9.29 3.43
CA SER A 53 -9.85 -10.58 3.20
C SER A 53 -10.46 -11.11 4.50
N PRO A 54 -11.79 -11.32 4.57
CA PRO A 54 -12.44 -11.81 5.79
C PRO A 54 -12.01 -13.23 6.16
N GLU A 55 -11.69 -14.08 5.18
CA GLU A 55 -11.16 -15.44 5.42
C GLU A 55 -9.79 -15.45 6.12
N LEU A 56 -9.07 -14.32 6.10
CA LEU A 56 -7.78 -14.15 6.77
C LEU A 56 -7.87 -13.34 8.07
N ALA A 57 -9.06 -13.05 8.57
CA ALA A 57 -9.24 -12.21 9.77
C ALA A 57 -8.57 -12.79 11.05
N ALA A 58 -8.40 -14.11 11.13
CA ALA A 58 -7.71 -14.80 12.23
C ALA A 58 -6.20 -14.97 12.00
N TRP A 59 -5.69 -14.59 10.84
CA TRP A 59 -4.27 -14.73 10.50
C TRP A 59 -3.45 -13.70 11.27
N THR A 60 -2.47 -14.16 12.05
CA THR A 60 -1.68 -13.29 12.95
C THR A 60 -0.18 -13.30 12.66
N ALA A 61 0.25 -13.84 11.51
CA ALA A 61 1.66 -13.84 11.14
C ALA A 61 2.24 -12.42 11.12
N ARG A 62 3.41 -12.25 11.73
CA ARG A 62 4.03 -10.92 11.95
C ARG A 62 5.16 -10.61 10.98
N VAL A 63 5.71 -11.64 10.34
CA VAL A 63 6.81 -11.53 9.37
C VAL A 63 6.48 -12.36 8.13
N SER A 64 7.12 -12.08 7.00
CA SER A 64 6.81 -12.76 5.73
C SER A 64 7.08 -14.26 5.75
N ASP A 65 7.99 -14.69 6.62
CA ASP A 65 8.46 -16.08 6.69
C ASP A 65 7.81 -16.82 7.87
N ASP A 66 6.81 -16.19 8.49
CA ASP A 66 5.95 -16.81 9.51
C ASP A 66 4.75 -17.44 8.82
N TYR A 67 4.82 -18.75 8.63
CA TYR A 67 3.79 -19.54 7.94
C TYR A 67 2.59 -19.88 8.83
N GLY A 68 2.55 -19.41 10.09
CA GLY A 68 1.40 -19.60 10.98
C GLY A 68 1.09 -21.06 11.36
N ILE A 69 2.08 -21.96 11.29
CA ILE A 69 2.02 -23.38 11.68
C ILE A 69 3.09 -23.71 12.73
#